data_AF-A0A402CSU4-F1
#
_entry.id   AF-A0A402CSU4-F1
#
_cell.length_a   1.000
_cell.length_b   1.000
_cell.length_c   1.000
_cell.angle_alpha   90.00
_cell.angle_beta   90.00
_cell.angle_gamma   90.00
#
_symmetry.space_group_name_H-M   'P 1'
#
loop_
_entity.id
_entity.type
_entity.pdbx_description
1 polymer ?
#
loop_
_entity_poly.entity_id
_entity_poly.type
_entity_poly.pdbx_seq_one_letter_code
_entity_poly.pdbx_strand_id
1 'polypeptide(L)'
;MDFREKLRKVASLVVELPPESVTHSPASGHDPSDPYAAIDAQLSGTAPPPLPSRTVEQLVAQSEGPSLEAVQEAASAIPTSPGEPELLSFPEIYRQAGVPAAPFTAEQMLDMLSSMPASLPLDIRRQTIGVTLSAMGKAIGATPDTIVADASRKLAALASYADTVAAHTAAFTASADQEIAELQLEIDRKKRAIETARQNQIEVAQLCHNETDRLDDVLEFFSLDIGASKHAG
;
A
#
# COMPACT_ATOMS: atom_id res chain seq x y z
N MET A 1 11.97 6.39 6.09
CA MET A 1 12.40 5.19 5.35
C MET A 1 11.26 4.75 4.49
N ASP A 2 11.48 4.78 3.17
CA ASP A 2 10.49 4.45 2.15
C ASP A 2 10.28 2.91 2.07
N PHE A 3 9.09 2.45 1.69
CA PHE A 3 8.76 1.02 1.62
C PHE A 3 9.62 0.30 0.58
N ARG A 4 9.97 0.98 -0.52
CA ARG A 4 10.93 0.50 -1.53
C ARG A 4 12.33 0.26 -0.98
N GLU A 5 12.75 1.09 -0.04
CA GLU A 5 14.04 0.93 0.64
C GLU A 5 14.04 -0.33 1.52
N LYS A 6 12.90 -0.63 2.16
CA LYS A 6 12.71 -1.88 2.91
C LYS A 6 12.70 -3.09 1.98
N LEU A 7 12.05 -3.04 0.81
CA LEU A 7 12.03 -4.14 -0.14
C LEU A 7 13.40 -4.42 -0.76
N ARG A 8 14.13 -3.37 -1.16
CA ARG A 8 15.51 -3.51 -1.65
C ARG A 8 16.41 -4.11 -0.57
N LYS A 9 16.17 -3.75 0.70
CA LYS A 9 16.89 -4.34 1.85
C LYS A 9 16.49 -5.79 2.11
N VAL A 10 15.23 -6.16 1.88
CA VAL A 10 14.75 -7.54 1.99
C VAL A 10 15.28 -8.40 0.83
N ALA A 11 15.28 -7.89 -0.40
CA ALA A 11 15.82 -8.59 -1.57
C ALA A 11 17.34 -8.84 -1.47
N SER A 12 18.07 -7.88 -0.89
CA SER A 12 19.50 -8.02 -0.59
C SER A 12 19.80 -8.72 0.75
N LEU A 13 18.77 -9.19 1.47
CA LEU A 13 18.97 -9.90 2.74
C LEU A 13 19.54 -11.29 2.46
N VAL A 14 20.67 -11.57 3.10
CA VAL A 14 21.30 -12.89 3.09
C VAL A 14 20.59 -13.76 4.12
N VAL A 15 20.04 -14.89 3.68
CA VAL A 15 19.39 -15.87 4.58
C VAL A 15 20.38 -16.98 4.88
N GLU A 16 20.75 -17.11 6.15
CA GLU A 16 21.59 -18.19 6.65
C GLU A 16 20.69 -19.32 7.15
N LEU A 17 20.71 -20.47 6.46
CA LEU A 17 19.84 -21.61 6.73
C LEU A 17 20.53 -22.60 7.69
N PRO A 18 19.80 -23.18 8.67
CA PRO A 18 20.32 -24.28 9.47
C PRO A 18 20.53 -25.53 8.59
N PRO A 19 21.54 -26.36 8.86
CA PRO A 19 21.85 -27.52 8.03
C PRO A 19 20.71 -28.55 8.05
N GLU A 20 20.35 -29.06 6.87
CA GLU A 20 19.54 -30.27 6.78
C GLU A 20 20.33 -31.44 7.38
N SER A 21 19.76 -32.11 8.39
CA SER A 21 20.41 -33.25 9.03
C SER A 21 20.50 -34.42 8.04
N VAL A 22 21.67 -34.59 7.43
CA VAL A 22 22.03 -35.79 6.66
C VAL A 22 22.11 -36.96 7.64
N THR A 23 21.20 -37.91 7.52
CA THR A 23 21.26 -39.21 8.21
C THR A 23 22.50 -39.98 7.73
N HIS A 24 23.58 -39.90 8.50
CA HIS A 24 24.68 -40.85 8.38
C HIS A 24 24.27 -42.19 9.01
N SER A 25 24.06 -43.21 8.17
CA SER A 25 24.07 -44.61 8.59
C SER A 25 25.50 -45.00 8.99
N PRO A 26 25.76 -45.48 10.22
CA PRO A 26 27.06 -46.06 10.54
C PRO A 26 27.06 -47.55 10.21
N ALA A 27 27.86 -47.94 9.22
CA ALA A 27 28.24 -49.33 9.00
C ALA A 27 29.56 -49.62 9.76
N SER A 28 29.38 -50.28 10.91
CA SER A 28 30.19 -51.34 11.52
C SER A 28 31.73 -51.32 11.44
N GLY A 29 32.34 -51.30 12.62
CA GLY A 29 33.67 -51.87 12.86
C GLY A 29 34.35 -51.39 14.14
N HIS A 30 33.83 -51.70 15.34
CA HIS A 30 34.63 -51.51 16.55
C HIS A 30 34.30 -52.46 17.73
N ASP A 31 35.37 -52.75 18.45
CA ASP A 31 35.66 -53.77 19.47
C ASP A 31 34.77 -53.70 20.74
N PRO A 32 34.22 -54.83 21.27
CA PRO A 32 33.14 -54.79 22.27
C PRO A 32 33.59 -54.75 23.75
N SER A 33 34.68 -54.07 24.13
CA SER A 33 35.20 -54.14 25.51
C SER A 33 35.40 -52.84 26.28
N ASP A 34 34.86 -51.70 25.82
CA ASP A 34 34.93 -50.45 26.58
C ASP A 34 33.58 -49.71 26.69
N PRO A 35 32.87 -49.77 27.83
CA PRO A 35 31.56 -49.14 28.00
C PRO A 35 31.62 -47.61 28.17
N TYR A 36 32.82 -46.99 28.23
CA TYR A 36 32.98 -45.55 28.38
C TYR A 36 33.63 -44.85 27.17
N ALA A 37 34.17 -45.57 26.19
CA ALA A 37 34.76 -44.98 24.98
C ALA A 37 33.73 -44.41 23.98
N ALA A 38 32.46 -44.81 24.09
CA ALA A 38 31.41 -44.43 23.14
C ALA A 38 30.91 -42.97 23.29
N ILE A 39 31.16 -42.31 24.42
CA ILE A 39 30.60 -40.98 24.70
C ILE A 39 31.52 -39.86 24.17
N ASP A 40 32.85 -40.01 24.24
CA ASP A 40 33.79 -38.97 23.79
C ASP A 40 33.97 -38.93 22.27
N ALA A 41 33.81 -40.06 21.57
CA ALA A 41 33.96 -40.11 20.12
C ALA A 41 32.80 -39.44 19.34
N GLN A 42 31.68 -39.14 19.99
CA GLN A 42 30.52 -38.49 19.37
C GLN A 42 30.57 -36.95 19.39
N LEU A 43 31.53 -36.34 20.10
CA LEU A 43 31.69 -34.88 20.20
C LEU A 43 32.78 -34.30 19.29
N SER A 44 33.56 -35.15 18.62
CA SER A 44 34.58 -34.72 17.63
C SER A 44 34.07 -34.74 16.18
N GLY A 45 32.77 -34.51 15.99
CA GLY A 45 32.19 -34.24 14.68
C GLY A 45 32.78 -32.97 14.09
N THR A 46 33.62 -33.14 13.08
CA THR A 46 34.18 -32.12 12.20
C THR A 46 33.12 -31.06 11.89
N ALA A 47 33.42 -29.79 12.15
CA ALA A 47 32.54 -28.68 11.82
C ALA A 47 32.10 -28.79 10.34
N PRO A 48 30.79 -28.85 10.05
CA PRO A 48 30.31 -28.94 8.68
C PRO A 48 30.78 -27.71 7.89
N PRO A 49 31.12 -27.85 6.59
CA PRO A 49 31.54 -26.72 5.77
C PRO A 49 30.46 -25.63 5.79
N PRO A 50 30.84 -24.33 5.87
CA PRO A 50 29.87 -23.25 5.83
C PRO A 50 29.07 -23.33 4.53
N LEU A 51 27.75 -23.44 4.67
CA LEU A 51 26.84 -23.49 3.53
C LEU A 51 26.96 -22.18 2.73
N PRO A 52 26.80 -22.23 1.39
CA PRO A 52 26.74 -21.01 0.59
C PRO A 52 25.49 -20.22 0.99
N SER A 53 25.72 -19.03 1.52
CA SER A 53 24.67 -18.07 1.83
C SER A 53 23.90 -17.68 0.57
N ARG A 54 22.58 -17.93 0.52
CA ARG A 54 21.73 -17.61 -0.65
C ARG A 54 21.00 -16.29 -0.45
N THR A 55 20.84 -15.54 -1.54
CA THR A 55 20.00 -14.32 -1.53
C THR A 55 18.53 -14.68 -1.68
N VAL A 56 17.64 -13.81 -1.21
CA VAL A 56 16.19 -13.97 -1.36
C VAL A 56 15.79 -14.11 -2.84
N GLU A 57 16.44 -13.38 -3.74
CA GLU A 57 16.22 -13.47 -5.19
C GLU A 57 16.54 -14.87 -5.74
N GLN A 58 17.65 -15.48 -5.28
CA GLN A 58 18.03 -16.83 -5.67
C GLN A 58 17.06 -17.88 -5.13
N LEU A 59 16.56 -17.70 -3.90
CA LEU A 59 15.55 -18.58 -3.31
C LEU A 59 14.22 -18.50 -4.07
N VAL A 60 13.79 -17.30 -4.44
CA VAL A 60 12.57 -17.11 -5.24
C VAL A 60 12.75 -17.68 -6.64
N ALA A 61 13.91 -17.50 -7.28
CA ALA A 61 14.18 -18.03 -8.62
C ALA A 61 14.23 -19.57 -8.67
N GLN A 62 14.60 -20.22 -7.57
CA GLN A 62 14.61 -21.68 -7.45
C GLN A 62 13.25 -22.26 -7.01
N SER A 63 12.36 -21.42 -6.46
CA SER A 63 11.00 -21.81 -6.08
C SER A 63 10.07 -21.87 -7.31
N GLU A 64 9.13 -22.81 -7.32
CA GLU A 64 8.10 -22.88 -8.35
C GLU A 64 7.17 -21.65 -8.28
N GLY A 65 7.03 -20.92 -9.40
CA GLY A 65 6.09 -19.80 -9.55
C GLY A 65 6.67 -18.56 -10.27
N PRO A 66 5.88 -17.48 -10.48
CA PRO A 66 6.31 -16.26 -11.17
C PRO A 66 7.52 -15.54 -10.55
N SER A 67 8.32 -14.80 -11.32
CA SER A 67 9.39 -13.97 -10.76
C SER A 67 8.83 -12.82 -9.91
N LEU A 68 9.67 -12.20 -9.07
CA LEU A 68 9.27 -11.00 -8.30
C LEU A 68 8.82 -9.86 -9.22
N GLU A 69 9.48 -9.71 -10.38
CA GLU A 69 9.14 -8.73 -11.40
C GLU A 69 7.76 -8.99 -12.01
N ALA A 70 7.46 -10.24 -12.38
CA ALA A 70 6.15 -10.60 -12.91
C ALA A 70 5.02 -10.36 -11.89
N VAL A 71 5.28 -10.61 -10.61
CA VAL A 71 4.33 -10.31 -9.52
C VAL A 71 4.13 -8.80 -9.37
N GLN A 72 5.18 -7.99 -9.51
CA GLN A 72 5.07 -6.53 -9.47
C GLN A 72 4.27 -6.00 -10.66
N GLU A 73 4.56 -6.47 -11.87
CA GLU A 73 3.81 -6.09 -13.08
C GLU A 73 2.33 -6.44 -12.93
N ALA A 74 2.01 -7.67 -12.49
CA ALA A 74 0.63 -8.09 -12.27
C ALA A 74 -0.07 -7.28 -11.16
N ALA A 75 0.60 -7.02 -10.04
CA ALA A 75 0.06 -6.20 -8.96
C ALA A 75 -0.17 -4.74 -9.38
N SER A 76 0.65 -4.22 -10.30
CA SER A 76 0.50 -2.86 -10.81
C SER A 76 -0.70 -2.72 -11.75
N ALA A 77 -1.13 -3.82 -12.37
CA ALA A 77 -2.28 -3.89 -13.26
C ALA A 77 -3.62 -4.10 -12.52
N ILE A 78 -3.60 -4.25 -11.20
CA ILE A 78 -4.82 -4.36 -10.39
C ILE A 78 -5.61 -3.05 -10.54
N PRO A 79 -6.88 -3.10 -10.98
CA PRO A 79 -7.68 -1.90 -11.12
C PRO A 79 -7.86 -1.22 -9.76
N THR A 80 -7.66 0.10 -9.74
CA THR A 80 -7.88 0.93 -8.56
C THR A 80 -8.83 2.06 -8.94
N SER A 81 -9.94 2.20 -8.20
CA SER A 81 -10.89 3.29 -8.41
C SER A 81 -10.55 4.46 -7.48
N PRO A 82 -10.28 5.67 -8.00
CA PRO A 82 -10.10 6.84 -7.15
C PRO A 82 -11.44 7.23 -6.51
N GLY A 83 -11.47 7.34 -5.19
CA GLY A 83 -12.58 8.00 -4.47
C GLY A 83 -13.53 7.07 -3.69
N GLU A 84 -13.46 5.76 -3.89
CA GLU A 84 -14.12 4.80 -3.00
C GLU A 84 -13.06 3.88 -2.35
N PRO A 85 -13.12 3.66 -1.03
CA PRO A 85 -12.28 2.67 -0.39
C PRO A 85 -12.78 1.29 -0.81
N GLU A 86 -12.38 0.83 -2.00
CA GLU A 86 -12.44 -0.58 -2.33
C GLU A 86 -11.37 -1.25 -1.46
N LEU A 87 -11.79 -1.65 -0.25
CA LEU A 87 -10.99 -2.43 0.69
C LEU A 87 -10.77 -3.81 0.09
N LEU A 88 -9.92 -3.91 -0.93
CA LEU A 88 -9.44 -5.19 -1.42
C LEU A 88 -8.76 -5.89 -0.26
N SER A 89 -9.21 -7.12 -0.01
CA SER A 89 -8.58 -7.95 1.00
C SER A 89 -7.17 -8.34 0.54
N PHE A 90 -6.20 -8.47 1.45
CA PHE A 90 -4.84 -8.90 1.09
C PHE A 90 -4.80 -10.20 0.25
N PRO A 91 -5.62 -11.24 0.54
CA PRO A 91 -5.68 -12.43 -0.30
C PRO A 91 -6.08 -12.15 -1.74
N GLU A 92 -6.94 -11.16 -1.98
CA GLU A 92 -7.34 -10.78 -3.34
C GLU A 92 -6.21 -10.08 -4.07
N ILE A 93 -5.46 -9.21 -3.40
CA ILE A 93 -4.26 -8.56 -3.96
C ILE A 93 -3.26 -9.64 -4.38
N TYR A 94 -3.00 -10.64 -3.53
CA TYR A 94 -2.10 -11.75 -3.85
C TYR A 94 -2.59 -12.59 -5.03
N ARG A 95 -3.89 -12.92 -5.06
CA ARG A 95 -4.49 -13.69 -6.15
C ARG A 95 -4.40 -12.95 -7.49
N GLN A 96 -4.71 -11.65 -7.50
CA GLN A 96 -4.64 -10.84 -8.72
C GLN A 96 -3.20 -10.59 -9.17
N ALA A 97 -2.25 -10.50 -8.23
CA ALA A 97 -0.83 -10.42 -8.51
C ALA A 97 -0.20 -11.76 -8.93
N GLY A 98 -0.99 -12.84 -9.05
CA GLY A 98 -0.52 -14.16 -9.46
C GLY A 98 0.37 -14.87 -8.44
N VAL A 99 0.30 -14.49 -7.16
CA VAL A 99 1.04 -15.18 -6.09
C VAL A 99 0.46 -16.59 -5.93
N PRO A 100 1.28 -17.65 -6.06
CA PRO A 100 0.81 -19.02 -5.94
C PRO A 100 0.39 -19.33 -4.49
N ALA A 101 -0.58 -20.22 -4.33
CA ALA A 101 -0.94 -20.71 -3.00
C ALA A 101 0.18 -21.60 -2.45
N ALA A 102 0.76 -21.22 -1.31
CA ALA A 102 1.76 -22.03 -0.62
C ALA A 102 1.08 -23.07 0.30
N PRO A 103 1.65 -24.28 0.45
CA PRO A 103 1.14 -25.28 1.38
C PRO A 103 1.25 -24.86 2.85
N PHE A 104 2.24 -24.02 3.16
CA PHE A 104 2.37 -23.31 4.43
C PHE A 104 2.73 -21.86 4.13
N THR A 105 1.83 -20.94 4.47
CA THR A 105 1.93 -19.54 4.04
C THR A 105 2.77 -18.69 4.99
N ALA A 106 3.26 -17.55 4.50
CA ALA A 106 3.94 -16.55 5.31
C ALA A 106 3.06 -16.03 6.47
N GLU A 107 1.74 -15.95 6.31
CA GLU A 107 0.82 -15.56 7.38
C GLU A 107 0.76 -16.64 8.48
N GLN A 108 0.68 -17.91 8.10
CA GLN A 108 0.75 -19.02 9.07
C GLN A 108 2.10 -19.04 9.80
N MET A 109 3.18 -18.66 9.12
CA MET A 109 4.49 -18.46 9.73
C MET A 109 4.49 -17.29 10.73
N LEU A 110 3.82 -16.18 10.40
CA LEU A 110 3.64 -15.04 11.31
C LEU A 110 2.82 -15.44 12.55
N ASP A 111 1.76 -16.23 12.37
CA ASP A 111 0.97 -16.75 13.48
C ASP A 111 1.82 -17.62 14.40
N MET A 112 2.63 -18.53 13.83
CA MET A 112 3.56 -19.36 14.60
C MET A 112 4.59 -18.51 15.35
N LEU A 113 5.17 -17.49 14.71
CA LEU A 113 6.08 -16.54 15.36
C LEU A 113 5.41 -15.80 16.51
N SER A 114 4.15 -15.41 16.35
CA SER A 114 3.37 -14.69 17.37
C SER A 114 3.02 -15.55 18.58
N SER A 115 2.90 -16.86 18.39
CA SER A 115 2.64 -17.83 19.47
C SER A 115 3.82 -18.02 20.41
N MET A 116 5.03 -17.60 20.02
CA MET A 116 6.22 -17.71 20.84
C MET A 116 6.32 -16.56 21.86
N PRO A 117 6.82 -16.81 23.09
CA PRO A 117 7.05 -15.74 24.05
C PRO A 117 8.02 -14.67 23.50
N ALA A 118 7.58 -13.41 23.55
CA ALA A 118 8.38 -12.28 23.07
C ALA A 118 9.69 -12.07 23.85
N SER A 119 9.77 -12.62 25.07
CA SER A 119 10.96 -12.58 25.93
C SER A 119 12.08 -13.53 25.49
N LEU A 120 11.83 -14.45 24.55
CA LEU A 120 12.85 -15.37 24.08
C LEU A 120 13.88 -14.65 23.18
N PRO A 121 15.19 -14.93 23.36
CA PRO A 121 16.22 -14.47 22.44
C PRO A 121 15.91 -14.91 21.00
N LEU A 122 16.25 -14.04 20.05
CA LEU A 122 15.93 -14.25 18.63
C LEU A 122 16.54 -15.54 18.08
N ASP A 123 17.74 -15.91 18.51
CA ASP A 123 18.42 -17.15 18.07
C ASP A 123 17.67 -18.40 18.54
N ILE A 124 17.16 -18.39 19.77
CA ILE A 124 16.34 -19.49 20.31
C ILE A 124 15.02 -19.60 19.56
N ARG A 125 14.39 -18.46 19.22
CA ARG A 125 13.17 -18.46 18.39
C ARG A 125 13.44 -19.06 17.01
N ARG A 126 14.53 -18.63 16.34
CA ARG A 126 14.94 -19.17 15.05
C ARG A 126 15.21 -20.67 15.11
N GLN A 127 15.93 -21.15 16.12
CA GLN A 127 16.25 -22.56 16.27
C GLN A 127 14.98 -23.41 16.50
N THR A 128 14.09 -22.96 17.39
CA THR A 128 12.84 -23.67 17.71
C THR A 128 11.93 -23.79 16.48
N ILE A 129 11.79 -22.70 15.74
CA ILE A 129 11.03 -22.65 14.49
C ILE A 129 11.70 -23.52 13.42
N GLY A 130 13.04 -23.44 13.29
CA GLY A 130 13.80 -24.24 12.35
C GLY A 130 13.55 -25.74 12.55
N VAL A 131 13.63 -26.22 13.79
CA VAL A 131 13.33 -27.63 14.12
C VAL A 131 11.88 -27.99 13.78
N THR A 132 10.93 -27.11 14.12
CA THR A 132 9.50 -27.32 13.84
C THR A 132 9.22 -27.40 12.34
N LEU A 133 9.79 -26.46 11.56
CA LEU A 133 9.69 -26.46 10.10
C LEU A 133 10.40 -27.65 9.47
N SER A 134 11.57 -28.07 9.96
CA SER A 134 12.24 -29.28 9.46
C SER A 134 11.41 -30.55 9.70
N ALA A 135 10.69 -30.62 10.82
CA ALA A 135 9.79 -31.73 11.10
C ALA A 135 8.54 -31.69 10.18
N MET A 136 7.96 -30.51 9.97
CA MET A 136 6.78 -30.31 9.12
C MET A 136 7.09 -30.42 7.61
N GLY A 137 8.27 -29.98 7.18
CA GLY A 137 8.66 -29.88 5.77
C GLY A 137 8.62 -31.21 5.04
N LYS A 138 8.93 -32.32 5.74
CA LYS A 138 8.82 -33.67 5.19
C LYS A 138 7.38 -34.13 4.94
N ALA A 139 6.40 -33.55 5.66
CA ALA A 139 5.00 -33.96 5.60
C ALA A 139 4.16 -33.09 4.67
N ILE A 140 4.41 -31.77 4.64
CA ILE A 140 3.58 -30.80 3.91
C ILE A 140 4.33 -29.96 2.88
N GLY A 141 5.64 -30.20 2.68
CA GLY A 141 6.45 -29.43 1.74
C GLY A 141 6.80 -28.01 2.20
N ALA A 142 6.56 -27.69 3.48
CA ALA A 142 6.90 -26.42 4.08
C ALA A 142 8.40 -26.35 4.40
N THR A 143 9.18 -25.79 3.48
CA THR A 143 10.61 -25.51 3.71
C THR A 143 10.82 -24.03 3.97
N PRO A 144 11.90 -23.64 4.69
CA PRO A 144 12.25 -22.23 4.85
C PRO A 144 12.29 -21.48 3.51
N ASP A 145 12.80 -22.12 2.46
CA ASP A 145 12.89 -21.56 1.11
C ASP A 145 11.51 -21.23 0.53
N THR A 146 10.54 -22.15 0.64
CA THR A 146 9.17 -21.92 0.15
C THR A 146 8.46 -20.79 0.90
N ILE A 147 8.70 -20.66 2.21
CA ILE A 147 8.10 -19.61 3.04
C ILE A 147 8.72 -18.25 2.71
N VAL A 148 10.04 -18.20 2.54
CA VAL A 148 10.75 -16.98 2.12
C VAL A 148 10.29 -16.56 0.72
N ALA A 149 10.12 -17.50 -0.21
CA ALA A 149 9.64 -17.22 -1.54
C ALA A 149 8.20 -16.66 -1.53
N ASP A 150 7.29 -17.27 -0.78
CA ASP A 150 5.91 -16.79 -0.58
C ASP A 150 5.89 -15.37 0.00
N ALA A 151 6.62 -15.15 1.11
CA ALA A 151 6.70 -13.84 1.75
C ALA A 151 7.24 -12.75 0.81
N SER A 152 8.26 -13.09 0.01
CA SER A 152 8.90 -12.15 -0.92
C SER A 152 7.97 -11.75 -2.06
N ARG A 153 7.23 -12.73 -2.63
CA ARG A 153 6.21 -12.48 -3.66
C ARG A 153 5.07 -11.62 -3.11
N LYS A 154 4.58 -11.92 -1.91
CA LYS A 154 3.54 -11.11 -1.24
C LYS A 154 4.00 -9.68 -0.98
N LEU A 155 5.22 -9.50 -0.47
CA LEU A 155 5.80 -8.17 -0.29
C LEU A 155 5.91 -7.39 -1.60
N ALA A 156 6.35 -8.06 -2.68
CA ALA A 156 6.42 -7.46 -4.00
C ALA A 156 5.03 -7.05 -4.54
N ALA A 157 4.01 -7.90 -4.34
CA ALA A 157 2.63 -7.60 -4.71
C ALA A 157 2.10 -6.38 -3.96
N LEU A 158 2.26 -6.33 -2.63
CA LEU A 158 1.81 -5.21 -1.80
C LEU A 158 2.51 -3.91 -2.18
N ALA A 159 3.80 -3.97 -2.50
CA ALA A 159 4.58 -2.82 -2.93
C ALA A 159 4.02 -2.18 -4.18
N SER A 160 3.86 -2.99 -5.22
CA SER A 160 3.38 -2.52 -6.51
C SER A 160 1.97 -2.00 -6.40
N TYR A 161 1.11 -2.70 -5.66
CA TYR A 161 -0.25 -2.24 -5.43
C TYR A 161 -0.29 -0.89 -4.70
N ALA A 162 0.50 -0.72 -3.65
CA ALA A 162 0.59 0.56 -2.92
C ALA A 162 1.11 1.70 -3.80
N ASP A 163 2.14 1.43 -4.63
CA ASP A 163 2.69 2.39 -5.58
C ASP A 163 1.64 2.81 -6.64
N THR A 164 0.88 1.85 -7.18
CA THR A 164 -0.22 2.11 -8.13
C THR A 164 -1.31 2.96 -7.48
N VAL A 165 -1.76 2.61 -6.28
CA VAL A 165 -2.77 3.39 -5.55
C VAL A 165 -2.28 4.82 -5.31
N ALA A 166 -1.02 4.99 -4.91
CA ALA A 166 -0.43 6.32 -4.69
C ALA A 166 -0.38 7.13 -6.00
N ALA A 167 0.04 6.52 -7.11
CA ALA A 167 0.10 7.17 -8.42
C ALA A 167 -1.29 7.57 -8.94
N HIS A 168 -2.28 6.68 -8.85
CA HIS A 168 -3.66 6.96 -9.23
C HIS A 168 -4.26 8.08 -8.37
N THR A 169 -4.01 8.05 -7.06
CA THR A 169 -4.46 9.10 -6.15
C THR A 169 -3.85 10.45 -6.53
N ALA A 170 -2.53 10.51 -6.77
CA ALA A 170 -1.85 11.73 -7.17
C ALA A 170 -2.36 12.30 -8.50
N ALA A 171 -2.60 11.43 -9.49
CA ALA A 171 -3.17 11.83 -10.77
C ALA A 171 -4.60 12.38 -10.63
N PHE A 172 -5.43 11.69 -9.84
CA PHE A 172 -6.79 12.13 -9.55
C PHE A 172 -6.81 13.49 -8.83
N THR A 173 -5.99 13.66 -7.79
CA THR A 173 -5.91 14.94 -7.07
C THR A 173 -5.45 16.07 -7.97
N ALA A 174 -4.46 15.85 -8.84
CA ALA A 174 -3.99 16.87 -9.77
C ALA A 174 -5.09 17.27 -10.77
N SER A 175 -5.85 16.30 -11.29
CA SER A 175 -6.98 16.57 -12.18
C SER A 175 -8.10 17.34 -11.47
N ALA A 176 -8.43 16.94 -10.25
CA ALA A 176 -9.46 17.60 -9.45
C ALA A 176 -9.06 19.03 -9.07
N ASP A 177 -7.80 19.25 -8.70
CA ASP A 177 -7.28 20.59 -8.40
C ASP A 177 -7.32 21.52 -9.62
N GLN A 178 -7.05 20.99 -10.81
CA GLN A 178 -7.19 21.75 -12.06
C GLN A 178 -8.66 22.13 -12.31
N GLU A 179 -9.59 21.18 -12.18
CA GLU A 179 -11.02 21.43 -12.35
C GLU A 179 -11.54 22.47 -11.33
N ILE A 180 -11.11 22.38 -10.08
CA ILE A 180 -11.43 23.36 -9.03
C ILE A 180 -10.94 24.75 -9.43
N ALA A 181 -9.71 24.87 -9.97
CA ALA A 181 -9.16 26.15 -10.41
C ALA A 181 -9.96 26.74 -11.58
N GLU A 182 -10.39 25.92 -12.53
CA GLU A 182 -11.22 26.34 -13.67
C GLU A 182 -12.60 26.82 -13.21
N LEU A 183 -13.26 26.07 -12.32
CA LEU A 183 -14.55 26.45 -11.73
C LEU A 183 -14.44 27.73 -10.90
N GLN A 184 -13.36 27.92 -10.15
CA GLN A 184 -13.13 29.14 -9.37
C GLN A 184 -13.05 30.37 -10.29
N LEU A 185 -12.40 30.23 -11.46
CA LEU A 185 -12.31 31.29 -12.44
C LEU A 185 -13.69 31.63 -13.03
N GLU A 186 -14.52 30.62 -13.30
CA GLU A 186 -15.90 30.84 -13.74
C GLU A 186 -16.74 31.55 -12.68
N ILE A 187 -16.64 31.12 -11.42
CA ILE A 187 -17.32 31.76 -10.28
C ILE A 187 -16.96 33.25 -10.23
N ASP A 188 -15.68 33.58 -10.38
CA ASP A 188 -15.23 34.97 -10.33
C ASP A 188 -15.73 35.79 -11.53
N ARG A 189 -15.79 35.20 -12.73
CA ARG A 189 -16.43 35.83 -13.90
C ARG A 189 -17.90 36.12 -13.64
N LYS A 190 -18.66 35.17 -13.09
CA LYS A 190 -20.08 35.35 -12.76
C LYS A 190 -20.28 36.43 -11.70
N LYS A 191 -19.44 36.46 -10.66
CA LYS A 191 -19.47 37.51 -9.63
C LYS A 191 -19.28 38.91 -10.23
N ARG A 192 -18.31 39.08 -11.13
CA ARG A 192 -18.10 40.37 -11.83
C ARG A 192 -19.31 40.76 -12.68
N ALA A 193 -19.90 39.81 -13.40
CA ALA A 193 -21.09 40.07 -14.21
C ALA A 193 -22.30 40.50 -13.35
N ILE A 194 -22.50 39.88 -12.18
CA ILE A 194 -23.54 40.27 -11.22
C ILE A 194 -23.30 41.71 -10.73
N GLU A 195 -22.06 42.05 -10.41
CA GLU A 195 -21.73 43.40 -9.94
C GLU A 195 -21.97 44.46 -11.01
N THR A 196 -21.56 44.20 -12.26
CA THR A 196 -21.89 45.09 -13.39
C THR A 196 -23.40 45.24 -13.58
N ALA A 197 -24.17 44.15 -13.48
CA ALA A 197 -25.62 44.21 -13.62
C ALA A 197 -26.28 45.04 -12.50
N ARG A 198 -25.79 44.92 -11.26
CA ARG A 198 -26.25 45.73 -10.12
C ARG A 198 -25.95 47.22 -10.32
N GLN A 199 -24.73 47.54 -10.77
CA GLN A 199 -24.36 48.93 -11.04
C GLN A 199 -25.25 49.54 -12.13
N ASN A 200 -25.49 48.80 -13.21
CA ASN A 200 -26.39 49.23 -14.28
C ASN A 200 -27.83 49.44 -13.77
N GLN A 201 -28.32 48.54 -12.90
CA GLN A 201 -29.65 48.68 -12.30
C GLN A 201 -29.76 49.98 -11.49
N ILE A 202 -28.76 50.30 -10.68
CA ILE A 202 -28.72 51.53 -9.87
C ILE A 202 -28.72 52.76 -10.79
N GLU A 203 -27.89 52.76 -11.83
CA GLU A 203 -27.80 53.88 -12.79
C GLU A 203 -29.12 54.10 -13.53
N VAL A 204 -29.74 53.03 -14.05
CA VAL A 204 -31.03 53.11 -14.73
C VAL A 204 -32.12 53.60 -13.77
N ALA A 205 -32.16 53.11 -12.53
CA ALA A 205 -33.12 53.57 -11.55
C ALA A 205 -32.98 55.07 -11.24
N GLN A 206 -31.75 55.58 -11.13
CA GLN A 206 -31.48 57.00 -10.95
C GLN A 206 -31.94 57.84 -12.15
N LEU A 207 -31.66 57.38 -13.38
CA LEU A 207 -32.14 58.05 -14.59
C LEU A 207 -33.68 58.12 -14.64
N CYS A 208 -34.36 57.02 -14.30
CA CYS A 208 -35.82 56.99 -14.24
C CYS A 208 -36.37 57.93 -13.15
N HIS A 209 -35.73 57.98 -11.97
CA HIS A 209 -36.15 58.87 -10.90
C HIS A 209 -36.02 60.34 -11.30
N ASN A 210 -34.85 60.72 -11.83
CA ASN A 210 -34.62 62.09 -12.31
C ASN A 210 -35.63 62.51 -13.38
N GLU A 211 -35.97 61.62 -14.32
CA GLU A 211 -36.98 61.94 -15.34
C GLU A 211 -38.38 62.02 -14.75
N THR A 212 -38.70 61.18 -13.75
CA THR A 212 -39.98 61.26 -13.02
C THR A 212 -40.12 62.60 -12.32
N ASP A 213 -39.09 63.08 -11.64
CA ASP A 213 -39.09 64.38 -10.96
C ASP A 213 -39.33 65.53 -11.95
N ARG A 214 -38.68 65.48 -13.13
CA ARG A 214 -38.88 66.48 -14.19
C ARG A 214 -40.31 66.49 -14.75
N LEU A 215 -40.94 65.31 -14.85
CA LEU A 215 -42.33 65.21 -15.28
C LEU A 215 -43.29 65.70 -14.19
N ASP A 216 -42.97 65.45 -12.91
CA ASP A 216 -43.75 65.96 -11.78
C ASP A 216 -43.72 67.49 -11.72
N ASP A 217 -42.57 68.13 -11.96
CA ASP A 217 -42.45 69.59 -12.07
C ASP A 217 -43.39 70.17 -13.15
N VAL A 218 -43.53 69.47 -14.29
CA VAL A 218 -44.45 69.87 -15.36
C VAL A 218 -45.91 69.72 -14.90
N LEU A 219 -46.25 68.62 -14.23
CA LEU A 219 -47.60 68.41 -13.69
C LEU A 219 -47.94 69.42 -12.58
N GLU A 220 -47.00 69.75 -11.69
CA GLU A 220 -47.15 70.79 -10.67
C GLU A 220 -47.44 72.14 -11.33
N PHE A 221 -46.67 72.52 -12.35
CA PHE A 221 -46.87 73.77 -13.09
C PHE A 221 -48.29 73.92 -13.65
N PHE A 222 -48.87 72.86 -14.23
CA PHE A 222 -50.23 72.89 -14.78
C PHE A 222 -51.34 72.65 -13.74
N SER A 223 -51.03 72.12 -12.57
CA SER A 223 -52.00 71.87 -11.49
C SER A 223 -52.11 72.99 -10.47
N LEU A 224 -51.28 74.04 -10.55
CA LEU A 224 -51.36 75.22 -9.67
C LEU A 224 -52.66 76.04 -9.78
N ASP A 225 -53.57 75.74 -10.73
CA ASP A 225 -54.95 76.23 -10.73
C ASP A 225 -55.95 75.32 -9.95
N ILE A 226 -55.50 74.17 -9.43
CA ILE A 226 -56.29 73.20 -8.64
C ILE A 226 -55.43 72.61 -7.49
N GLY A 227 -55.10 73.43 -6.49
CA GLY A 227 -54.75 73.02 -5.12
C GLY A 227 -53.83 71.79 -4.87
N ALA A 228 -52.56 72.08 -4.55
CA ALA A 228 -51.56 71.29 -3.82
C ALA A 228 -51.17 69.89 -4.36
N SER A 229 -49.95 69.79 -4.91
CA SER A 229 -49.23 68.52 -5.01
C SER A 229 -47.74 68.71 -4.77
N LYS A 230 -47.15 67.84 -3.91
CA LYS A 230 -45.74 67.42 -3.85
C LYS A 230 -45.63 66.04 -3.17
N HIS A 231 -46.44 65.05 -3.56
CA HIS A 231 -46.67 63.78 -2.82
C HIS A 231 -47.60 63.87 -1.59
N ALA A 232 -48.88 64.25 -1.77
CA ALA A 232 -49.88 64.11 -0.70
C ALA A 232 -50.24 62.64 -0.47
N GLY A 233 -49.40 61.94 0.30
CA GLY A 233 -49.51 60.54 0.71
C GLY A 233 -48.14 59.93 1.02
#